data_AF-A0A167VVE2-F1
#
_entry.id   AF-A0A167VVE2-F1
#
_cell.length_a   1.000
_cell.length_b   1.000
_cell.length_c   1.000
_cell.angle_alpha   90.00
_cell.angle_beta   90.00
_cell.angle_gamma   90.00
#
_symmetry.space_group_name_H-M   'P 1'
#
loop_
_entity.id
_entity.type
_entity.pdbx_description
1 polymer ?
#
loop_
_entity_poly.entity_id
_entity_poly.type
_entity_poly.pdbx_seq_one_letter_code
_entity_poly.pdbx_strand_id
1 'polypeptide(L)'
;MANDILTQTFGRGWAFPVAFTLADGVVMAEGAQDVNQSLRILFSTEPGERVMRENYGCALYDVMFENIDGNLIAEIETRIIDGMLRYEPRAHLTAVRVYQPDAALNQLQVEVTYCLRGSDIEQKIAGLLDVGDAQGRWMA
;
A
#
# COMPACT_ATOMS: atom_id res chain seq x y z
N MET A 1 9.48 -23.77 6.91
CA MET A 1 10.26 -24.00 5.68
C MET A 1 10.02 -22.91 4.63
N ALA A 2 8.86 -22.82 3.98
CA ALA A 2 8.61 -21.76 2.99
C ALA A 2 8.64 -20.34 3.61
N ASN A 3 8.04 -20.17 4.80
CA ASN A 3 8.03 -18.88 5.49
C ASN A 3 9.44 -18.43 5.92
N ASP A 4 10.28 -19.36 6.41
CA ASP A 4 11.64 -19.05 6.86
C ASP A 4 12.53 -18.54 5.71
N ILE A 5 12.36 -19.07 4.51
CA ILE A 5 13.10 -18.61 3.31
C ILE A 5 12.68 -17.18 2.94
N LEU A 6 11.38 -16.87 3.03
CA LEU A 6 10.87 -15.52 2.78
C LEU A 6 11.37 -14.53 3.84
N THR A 7 11.40 -14.93 5.12
CA THR A 7 11.97 -14.10 6.19
C THR A 7 13.46 -13.84 5.97
N GLN A 8 14.23 -14.82 5.52
CA GLN A 8 15.65 -14.64 5.19
C GLN A 8 15.88 -13.70 3.99
N THR A 9 14.96 -13.73 3.01
CA THR A 9 15.11 -12.96 1.76
C THR A 9 14.63 -11.52 1.90
N PHE A 10 13.46 -11.30 2.53
CA PHE A 10 12.82 -9.99 2.62
C PHE A 10 13.00 -9.31 3.98
N GLY A 11 13.52 -10.05 4.96
CA GLY A 11 13.87 -9.54 6.28
C GLY A 11 12.73 -9.57 7.28
N ARG A 12 12.95 -8.84 8.37
CA ARG A 12 12.01 -8.70 9.48
C ARG A 12 12.00 -7.24 9.95
N GLY A 13 10.81 -6.67 10.06
CA GLY A 13 10.56 -5.28 10.47
C GLY A 13 9.58 -5.20 11.64
N TRP A 14 9.40 -4.00 12.18
CA TRP A 14 8.35 -3.76 13.16
C TRP A 14 6.99 -3.88 12.49
N ALA A 15 6.05 -4.57 13.13
CA ALA A 15 4.72 -4.69 12.58
C ALA A 15 4.00 -3.33 12.56
N PHE A 16 3.18 -3.12 11.54
CA PHE A 16 2.24 -2.01 11.45
C PHE A 16 0.80 -2.56 11.45
N PRO A 17 -0.09 -2.08 12.36
CA PRO A 17 0.15 -1.10 13.41
C PRO A 17 1.15 -1.55 14.49
N VAL A 18 1.91 -0.61 15.04
CA VAL A 18 2.93 -0.91 16.07
C VAL A 18 2.25 -1.39 17.35
N ALA A 19 2.61 -2.58 17.79
CA ALA A 19 2.08 -3.21 18.99
C ALA A 19 3.19 -3.84 19.83
N PHE A 20 2.92 -3.94 21.14
CA PHE A 20 3.84 -4.54 22.09
C PHE A 20 3.13 -5.65 22.89
N THR A 21 3.84 -6.76 23.12
CA THR A 21 3.38 -7.88 23.95
C THR A 21 4.38 -8.15 25.07
N LEU A 22 3.91 -8.72 26.19
CA LEU A 22 4.80 -9.09 27.29
C LEU A 22 5.77 -10.22 26.92
N ALA A 23 5.39 -11.07 25.96
CA ALA A 23 6.20 -12.21 25.53
C ALA A 23 7.33 -11.80 24.58
N ASP A 24 7.01 -10.98 23.58
CA ASP A 24 7.91 -10.72 22.44
C ASP A 24 8.50 -9.31 22.46
N GLY A 25 8.06 -8.45 23.38
CA GLY A 25 8.40 -7.04 23.36
C GLY A 25 7.66 -6.36 22.22
N VAL A 26 8.34 -6.10 21.09
CA VAL A 26 7.72 -5.51 19.90
C VAL A 26 7.24 -6.59 18.94
N VAL A 27 6.01 -6.46 18.44
CA VAL A 27 5.48 -7.37 17.42
C VAL A 27 6.21 -7.11 16.11
N MET A 28 6.75 -8.17 15.51
CA MET A 28 7.50 -8.10 14.25
C MET A 28 6.66 -8.62 13.07
N ALA A 29 6.84 -8.02 11.90
CA ALA A 29 6.38 -8.54 10.63
C ALA A 29 7.55 -9.18 9.87
N GLU A 30 7.29 -10.31 9.21
CA GLU A 30 8.33 -11.13 8.60
C GLU A 30 8.03 -11.44 7.13
N GLY A 31 9.09 -11.48 6.31
CA GLY A 31 9.00 -11.98 4.94
C GLY A 31 7.98 -11.24 4.09
N ALA A 32 7.00 -11.99 3.55
CA ALA A 32 5.91 -11.46 2.74
C ALA A 32 5.06 -10.42 3.47
N GLN A 33 4.85 -10.60 4.78
CA GLN A 33 4.02 -9.71 5.58
C GLN A 33 4.67 -8.33 5.76
N ASP A 34 6.00 -8.29 5.91
CA ASP A 34 6.76 -7.03 6.01
C ASP A 34 6.62 -6.20 4.72
N VAL A 35 6.70 -6.85 3.56
CA VAL A 35 6.49 -6.19 2.26
C VAL A 35 5.05 -5.66 2.13
N ASN A 36 4.05 -6.46 2.52
CA ASN A 36 2.66 -6.02 2.49
C ASN A 36 2.42 -4.79 3.38
N GLN A 37 2.96 -4.78 4.59
CA GLN A 37 2.83 -3.66 5.52
C GLN A 37 3.59 -2.42 5.04
N SER A 38 4.77 -2.59 4.44
CA SER A 38 5.52 -1.49 3.83
C SER A 38 4.71 -0.79 2.73
N LEU A 39 4.04 -1.55 1.86
CA LEU A 39 3.12 -1.00 0.85
C LEU A 39 1.93 -0.27 1.49
N ARG A 40 1.32 -0.82 2.55
CA ARG A 40 0.25 -0.12 3.29
C ARG A 40 0.73 1.23 3.82
N ILE A 41 1.92 1.27 4.43
CA ILE A 41 2.51 2.50 4.95
C ILE A 41 2.76 3.47 3.81
N LEU A 42 3.32 3.02 2.69
CA LEU A 42 3.56 3.87 1.52
C LEU A 42 2.26 4.51 1.00
N PHE A 43 1.20 3.73 0.82
CA PHE A 43 -0.06 4.23 0.29
C PHE A 43 -0.86 5.08 1.29
N SER A 44 -0.57 4.97 2.58
CA SER A 44 -1.20 5.79 3.63
C SER A 44 -0.37 7.01 4.02
N THR A 45 0.79 7.22 3.43
CA THR A 45 1.69 8.35 3.75
C THR A 45 1.64 9.37 2.63
N GLU A 46 1.49 10.64 2.99
CA GLU A 46 1.56 11.74 2.06
C GLU A 46 2.98 12.32 1.98
N PRO A 47 3.44 12.75 0.78
CA PRO A 47 4.70 13.47 0.65
C PRO A 47 4.74 14.69 1.59
N GLY A 48 5.84 14.84 2.32
CA GLY A 48 6.06 15.88 3.33
C GLY A 48 5.82 15.42 4.77
N GLU A 49 5.12 14.31 5.02
CA GLU A 49 4.88 13.82 6.38
C GLU A 49 6.14 13.27 7.06
N ARG A 50 7.06 12.69 6.27
CA ARG A 50 8.28 12.06 6.80
C ARG A 50 9.43 13.04 6.89
N VAL A 51 9.89 13.26 8.12
CA VAL A 51 11.08 14.08 8.43
C VAL A 51 12.29 13.59 7.61
N MET A 52 12.98 14.52 6.94
CA MET A 52 14.13 14.27 6.05
C MET A 52 13.84 13.32 4.86
N ARG A 53 12.57 13.05 4.56
CA ARG A 53 12.12 12.23 3.43
C ARG A 53 10.85 12.83 2.80
N GLU A 54 10.96 14.09 2.37
CA GLU A 54 9.84 14.89 1.87
C GLU A 54 9.11 14.23 0.69
N ASN A 55 9.81 13.49 -0.17
CA ASN A 55 9.18 12.88 -1.35
C ASN A 55 8.48 11.54 -1.09
N TYR A 56 8.59 10.96 0.11
CA TYR A 56 8.05 9.63 0.39
C TYR A 56 6.53 9.67 0.56
N GLY A 57 5.82 8.84 -0.22
CA GLY A 57 4.36 8.76 -0.22
C GLY A 57 3.82 8.57 -1.64
N CYS A 58 2.50 8.37 -1.77
CA CYS A 58 1.83 8.26 -3.08
C CYS A 58 0.90 9.44 -3.42
N ALA A 59 0.83 10.45 -2.55
CA ALA A 59 0.00 11.63 -2.73
C ALA A 59 -1.47 11.28 -3.01
N LEU A 60 -2.04 10.27 -2.34
CA LEU A 60 -3.39 9.81 -2.66
C LEU A 60 -4.47 10.68 -2.00
N TYR A 61 -4.09 11.62 -1.14
CA TYR A 61 -5.00 12.60 -0.57
C TYR A 61 -5.22 13.80 -1.49
N ASP A 62 -4.28 14.11 -2.39
CA ASP A 62 -4.42 15.23 -3.33
C ASP A 62 -5.62 15.08 -4.28
N VAL A 63 -6.09 13.86 -4.53
CA VAL A 63 -7.27 13.56 -5.36
C VAL A 63 -8.61 13.66 -4.61
N MET A 64 -8.59 13.99 -3.32
CA MET A 64 -9.82 14.17 -2.54
C MET A 64 -10.64 15.34 -3.07
N PHE A 65 -11.97 15.20 -3.07
CA PHE A 65 -12.94 16.17 -3.59
C PHE A 65 -12.87 16.44 -5.10
N GLU A 66 -12.04 15.71 -5.84
CA GLU A 66 -12.07 15.74 -7.31
C GLU A 66 -13.29 15.00 -7.86
N ASN A 67 -13.69 15.34 -9.08
CA ASN A 67 -14.76 14.61 -9.76
C ASN A 67 -14.25 13.25 -10.21
N ILE A 68 -14.99 12.19 -9.90
CA ILE A 68 -14.65 10.85 -10.37
C ILE A 68 -14.89 10.77 -11.88
N ASP A 69 -13.80 10.72 -12.64
CA ASP A 69 -13.78 10.48 -14.07
C ASP A 69 -12.63 9.54 -14.46
N GLY A 70 -12.51 9.23 -15.76
CA GLY A 70 -11.46 8.34 -16.26
C GLY A 70 -10.04 8.91 -16.11
N ASN A 71 -9.89 10.24 -16.03
CA ASN A 71 -8.58 10.86 -15.85
C ASN A 71 -8.11 10.70 -14.41
N LEU A 72 -8.99 10.93 -13.43
CA LEU A 72 -8.69 10.74 -12.01
C LEU A 72 -8.28 9.28 -11.71
N ILE A 73 -9.01 8.33 -12.29
CA ILE A 73 -8.71 6.89 -12.19
C ILE A 73 -7.30 6.60 -12.72
N ALA A 74 -6.97 7.07 -13.93
CA ALA A 74 -5.66 6.86 -14.55
C ALA A 74 -4.53 7.55 -13.76
N GLU A 75 -4.80 8.71 -13.17
CA GLU A 75 -3.86 9.42 -12.31
C GLU A 75 -3.54 8.64 -11.04
N ILE A 76 -4.56 8.12 -10.34
CA ILE A 76 -4.37 7.28 -9.14
C ILE A 76 -3.56 6.04 -9.48
N GLU A 77 -3.87 5.36 -10.59
CA GLU A 77 -3.11 4.21 -11.07
C GLU A 77 -1.63 4.57 -11.28
N THR A 78 -1.37 5.69 -11.96
CA THR A 78 -0.01 6.18 -12.22
C THR A 78 0.75 6.47 -10.93
N ARG A 79 0.12 7.15 -9.96
CA ARG A 79 0.72 7.46 -8.66
C ARG A 79 1.11 6.21 -7.88
N ILE A 80 0.25 5.18 -7.89
CA ILE A 80 0.54 3.88 -7.25
C ILE A 80 1.70 3.18 -7.93
N ILE A 81 1.69 3.11 -9.27
CA ILE A 81 2.77 2.49 -10.06
C ILE A 81 4.11 3.16 -9.74
N ASP A 82 4.17 4.49 -9.81
CA ASP A 82 5.38 5.27 -9.56
C ASP A 82 5.86 5.13 -8.12
N GLY A 83 4.95 5.19 -7.15
CA GLY A 83 5.27 5.02 -5.73
C GLY A 83 5.90 3.66 -5.44
N MET A 84 5.28 2.58 -5.93
CA MET A 84 5.82 1.23 -5.77
C MET A 84 7.19 1.08 -6.42
N LEU A 85 7.35 1.58 -7.64
CA LEU A 85 8.61 1.48 -8.38
C LEU A 85 9.76 2.21 -7.65
N ARG A 86 9.48 3.36 -7.02
CA ARG A 86 10.49 4.18 -6.33
C ARG A 86 10.81 3.66 -4.94
N TYR A 87 9.80 3.24 -4.18
CA TYR A 87 9.93 3.06 -2.74
C TYR A 87 9.84 1.60 -2.26
N GLU A 88 9.34 0.66 -3.07
CA GLU A 88 9.22 -0.75 -2.66
C GLU A 88 9.80 -1.73 -3.72
N PRO A 89 11.13 -1.83 -3.86
CA PRO A 89 11.78 -2.64 -4.89
C PRO A 89 11.64 -4.16 -4.68
N ARG A 90 11.12 -4.59 -3.51
CA ARG A 90 10.88 -6.01 -3.18
C ARG A 90 9.56 -6.51 -3.77
N ALA A 91 8.61 -5.62 -4.09
CA ALA A 91 7.34 -5.97 -4.73
C ALA A 91 7.39 -5.64 -6.22
N HIS A 92 7.15 -6.64 -7.08
CA HIS A 92 6.98 -6.44 -8.51
C HIS A 92 5.50 -6.30 -8.82
N LEU A 93 5.09 -5.11 -9.27
CA LEU A 93 3.71 -4.81 -9.60
C LEU A 93 3.26 -5.59 -10.84
N THR A 94 2.13 -6.30 -10.72
CA THR A 94 1.52 -7.09 -11.80
C THR A 94 0.29 -6.39 -12.37
N ALA A 95 -0.55 -5.82 -11.51
CA ALA A 95 -1.75 -5.09 -11.92
C ALA A 95 -2.17 -4.06 -10.88
N VAL A 96 -2.68 -2.92 -11.35
CA VAL A 96 -3.48 -1.99 -10.55
C VAL A 96 -4.85 -1.91 -11.19
N ARG A 97 -5.90 -1.88 -10.36
CA ARG A 97 -7.26 -1.63 -10.81
C ARG A 97 -7.87 -0.59 -9.90
N VAL A 98 -8.33 0.51 -10.46
CA VAL A 98 -9.12 1.51 -9.75
C VAL A 98 -10.49 1.59 -10.38
N TYR A 99 -11.55 1.41 -9.58
CA TYR A 99 -12.92 1.48 -10.08
C TYR A 99 -13.87 2.05 -9.03
N GLN A 100 -14.92 2.70 -9.51
CA GLN A 100 -16.00 3.22 -8.69
C GLN A 100 -17.07 2.12 -8.49
N PRO A 101 -17.39 1.73 -7.25
CA PRO A 101 -18.49 0.79 -7.01
C PRO A 101 -19.86 1.42 -7.27
N ASP A 102 -20.77 0.69 -7.91
CA ASP A 102 -22.15 1.18 -8.18
C ASP A 102 -22.91 1.58 -6.91
N ALA A 103 -22.59 0.95 -5.77
CA ALA A 103 -23.25 1.18 -4.49
C ALA A 103 -22.77 2.45 -3.76
N ALA A 104 -21.64 3.05 -4.17
CA ALA A 104 -21.00 4.16 -3.47
C ALA A 104 -20.37 5.17 -4.45
N LEU A 105 -21.17 6.16 -4.85
CA LEU A 105 -20.80 7.15 -5.87
C LEU A 105 -19.64 8.08 -5.48
N ASN A 106 -19.28 8.16 -4.20
CA ASN A 106 -18.16 8.97 -3.72
C ASN A 106 -16.91 8.12 -3.40
N GLN A 107 -16.90 6.85 -3.76
CA GLN A 107 -15.82 5.93 -3.37
C GLN A 107 -15.13 5.31 -4.58
N LEU A 108 -13.82 5.15 -4.45
CA LEU A 108 -12.98 4.42 -5.39
C LEU A 108 -12.37 3.22 -4.67
N GLN A 109 -12.56 2.04 -5.26
CA GLN A 109 -11.90 0.82 -4.82
C GLN A 109 -10.58 0.68 -5.59
N VAL A 110 -9.50 0.52 -4.84
CA VAL A 110 -8.16 0.35 -5.37
C VAL A 110 -7.72 -1.07 -5.07
N GLU A 111 -7.38 -1.82 -6.11
CA GLU A 111 -6.81 -3.16 -5.99
C GLU A 111 -5.43 -3.19 -6.63
N VAL A 112 -4.43 -3.61 -5.86
CA VAL A 112 -3.05 -3.74 -6.32
C VAL A 112 -2.64 -5.20 -6.18
N THR A 113 -2.24 -5.80 -7.28
CA THR A 113 -1.73 -7.17 -7.35
C THR A 113 -0.23 -7.11 -7.66
N TYR A 114 0.58 -7.80 -6.87
CA TYR A 114 2.02 -7.82 -7.03
C TYR A 114 2.60 -9.20 -6.71
N CYS A 115 3.75 -9.51 -7.27
CA CYS A 115 4.55 -10.68 -6.90
C CYS A 115 5.76 -10.25 -6.07
N LEU A 116 6.14 -11.06 -5.08
CA LEU A 116 7.39 -10.82 -4.36
C LEU A 116 8.57 -11.12 -5.27
N ARG A 117 9.53 -10.19 -5.36
CA ARG A 117 10.65 -10.28 -6.29
C ARG A 117 11.49 -11.54 -6.00
N GLY A 118 11.66 -12.38 -7.02
CA GLY A 118 12.38 -13.65 -6.90
C GLY A 118 11.52 -14.82 -6.40
N SER A 119 10.20 -14.65 -6.34
CA SER A 119 9.25 -15.75 -6.11
C SER A 119 8.01 -15.61 -7.01
N ASP A 120 7.30 -16.72 -7.21
CA ASP A 120 6.03 -16.74 -7.93
C ASP A 120 4.81 -16.56 -7.00
N ILE A 121 5.03 -15.98 -5.81
CA ILE A 121 3.98 -15.76 -4.82
C ILE A 121 3.28 -14.44 -5.16
N GLU A 122 2.07 -14.56 -5.69
CA GLU A 122 1.17 -13.43 -5.90
C GLU A 122 0.54 -12.99 -4.57
N GLN A 123 0.45 -11.69 -4.38
CA GLN A 123 -0.17 -11.02 -3.25
C GLN A 123 -1.11 -9.92 -3.76
N LYS A 124 -2.17 -9.68 -3.01
CA LYS A 124 -3.15 -8.63 -3.30
C LYS A 124 -3.31 -7.71 -2.10
N ILE A 125 -3.41 -6.43 -2.35
CA ILE A 125 -3.78 -5.41 -1.37
C ILE A 125 -4.94 -4.59 -1.93
N ALA A 126 -5.94 -4.34 -1.10
CA ALA A 126 -7.11 -3.56 -1.46
C ALA A 126 -7.23 -2.35 -0.53
N GLY A 127 -7.61 -1.22 -1.11
CA GLY A 127 -7.85 0.05 -0.43
C GLY A 127 -9.19 0.63 -0.83
N LEU A 128 -9.74 1.45 0.06
CA LEU A 128 -10.91 2.27 -0.22
C LEU A 128 -10.49 3.74 -0.10
N LEU A 129 -10.69 4.49 -1.18
CA LEU A 129 -10.54 5.92 -1.20
C LEU A 129 -11.93 6.54 -1.21
N ASP A 130 -12.30 7.23 -0.13
CA ASP A 130 -13.48 8.07 -0.14
C ASP A 130 -13.07 9.45 -0.68
N VAL A 131 -13.67 9.86 -1.81
CA VAL A 131 -13.40 11.14 -2.46
C VAL A 131 -14.29 12.24 -1.89
N GLY A 132 -15.42 11.86 -1.25
CA GLY A 132 -16.38 12.78 -0.65
C GLY A 132 -16.13 13.11 0.82
N ASP A 133 -15.33 12.31 1.51
CA ASP A 133 -14.88 12.52 2.89
C ASP A 133 -13.35 12.41 2.94
N ALA A 134 -12.67 13.26 3.72
CA ALA A 134 -11.21 13.31 3.79
C ALA A 134 -10.57 12.12 4.55
N GLN A 135 -11.24 10.96 4.54
CA GLN A 135 -10.84 9.74 5.26
C GLN A 135 -10.61 8.59 4.28
N GLY A 136 -9.46 8.59 3.59
CA GLY A 136 -8.97 7.39 2.92
C GLY A 136 -8.72 6.27 3.93
N ARG A 137 -9.36 5.11 3.78
CA ARG A 137 -9.16 3.94 4.66
C ARG A 137 -8.72 2.74 3.84
N TRP A 138 -7.46 2.35 4.01
CA TRP A 138 -6.97 1.05 3.55
C TRP A 138 -7.57 -0.04 4.44
N MET A 139 -8.37 -0.95 3.86
CA MET A 139 -9.01 -2.02 4.64
C MET A 139 -7.95 -2.97 5.22
N ALA A 140 -8.07 -3.28 6.51
CA ALA A 140 -7.20 -4.20 7.24
C ALA A 140 -7.23 -5.60 6.61
#